data_AF-A0A1H0AD34-F1
#
_entry.id   AF-A0A1H0AD34-F1
#
_cell.length_a   1.000
_cell.length_b   1.000
_cell.length_c   1.000
_cell.angle_alpha   90.00
_cell.angle_beta   90.00
_cell.angle_gamma   90.00
#
_symmetry.space_group_name_H-M   'P 1'
#
loop_
_entity.id
_entity.type
_entity.pdbx_description
1 polymer ?
#
loop_
_entity_poly.entity_id
_entity_poly.type
_entity_poly.pdbx_seq_one_letter_code
_entity_poly.pdbx_strand_id
1 'polypeptide(L)' 'MSTGERLTWETCPTCGRCAAVGWRDGVPVAVDCPGGCRPSADEFTRRAPSAAVPSPTSRWTAAARTWT' A
#
# COMPACT_ATOMS: atom_id res chain seq x y z
N MET A 1 0.79 11.85 14.51
CA MET A 1 0.17 10.64 13.92
C MET A 1 1.18 9.54 14.06
N SER A 2 0.99 8.61 14.99
CA SER A 2 1.91 7.49 15.18
C SER A 2 1.84 6.63 13.92
N THR A 3 2.95 6.52 13.19
CA THR A 3 3.02 5.73 11.96
C THR A 3 3.08 4.25 12.35
N GLY A 4 1.97 3.75 12.86
CA GLY A 4 1.78 2.36 13.24
C GLY A 4 1.96 1.42 12.05
N GLU A 5 2.02 0.13 12.38
CA GLU A 5 2.18 -0.93 11.39
C GLU A 5 1.16 -0.79 10.25
N ARG A 6 1.64 -0.82 9.01
CA ARG A 6 0.82 -0.70 7.79
C ARG A 6 1.13 -1.86 6.86
N LEU A 7 0.15 -2.29 6.09
CA LEU A 7 0.34 -3.24 5.00
C LEU A 7 -0.10 -2.62 3.67
N THR A 8 0.70 -2.79 2.62
CA THR A 8 0.37 -2.37 1.25
C THR A 8 0.54 -3.53 0.26
N TRP A 9 -0.02 -3.36 -0.94
CA TRP A 9 0.11 -4.30 -2.04
C TRP A 9 0.97 -3.67 -3.14
N GLU A 10 2.16 -4.20 -3.34
CA GLU A 10 3.13 -3.69 -4.30
C GLU A 10 3.43 -4.75 -5.36
N THR A 11 3.91 -4.32 -6.54
CA THR A 11 4.35 -5.26 -7.56
C THR A 11 5.76 -5.77 -7.24
N CYS A 12 5.92 -7.08 -7.10
CA CYS A 12 7.22 -7.72 -6.90
C CYS A 12 8.17 -7.42 -8.06
N PRO A 13 9.37 -6.85 -7.82
CA PRO A 13 10.31 -6.52 -8.88
C PRO A 13 10.88 -7.76 -9.57
N THR A 14 10.88 -8.92 -8.90
CA THR A 14 11.44 -10.17 -9.43
C THR A 14 10.48 -10.89 -10.39
N CYS A 15 9.21 -11.05 -10.00
CA CYS A 15 8.25 -11.87 -10.76
C CYS A 15 7.04 -11.11 -11.29
N GLY A 16 6.93 -9.81 -11.01
CA GLY A 16 5.82 -8.97 -11.47
C GLY A 16 4.46 -9.24 -10.82
N ARG A 17 4.37 -10.18 -9.87
CA ARG A 17 3.13 -10.47 -9.13
C ARG A 17 2.89 -9.48 -8.00
N CYS A 18 1.64 -9.34 -7.55
CA CYS A 18 1.33 -8.57 -6.34
C CYS A 18 1.94 -9.27 -5.10
N ALA A 19 2.68 -8.51 -4.32
CA ALA A 19 3.29 -8.92 -3.06
C ALA A 19 2.77 -8.02 -1.93
N ALA A 20 2.54 -8.59 -0.75
CA ALA A 20 2.22 -7.83 0.45
C ALA A 20 3.51 -7.25 1.03
N VAL A 21 3.50 -5.95 1.33
CA VAL A 21 4.62 -5.28 1.99
C VAL A 21 4.14 -4.76 3.34
N GLY A 22 4.76 -5.26 4.41
CA GLY A 22 4.57 -4.79 5.77
C GLY A 22 5.52 -3.63 6.08
N TRP A 23 4.98 -2.57 6.67
CA TRP A 23 5.67 -1.33 7.00
C TRP A 23 5.58 -1.08 8.49
N ARG A 24 6.64 -0.53 9.07
CA ARG A 24 6.69 -0.05 10.45
C ARG A 24 7.38 1.30 10.45
N ASP A 25 6.72 2.31 11.00
CA ASP A 25 7.24 3.69 11.03
C ASP A 25 7.62 4.22 9.63
N GLY A 26 6.93 3.74 8.57
CA GLY A 26 7.19 4.09 7.18
C GLY A 26 8.34 3.32 6.52
N VAL A 27 9.01 2.43 7.25
CA VAL A 27 10.08 1.56 6.75
C VAL A 27 9.50 0.18 6.40
N PRO A 28 9.75 -0.37 5.22
CA PRO A 28 9.32 -1.72 4.88
C PRO A 28 10.13 -2.73 5.69
N VAL A 29 9.44 -3.62 6.42
CA VAL A 29 10.05 -4.61 7.32
C VAL A 29 9.79 -6.06 6.88
N ALA A 30 8.77 -6.30 6.07
CA ALA A 30 8.42 -7.63 5.58
C ALA A 30 7.87 -7.56 4.16
N VAL A 31 8.20 -8.55 3.33
CA VAL A 31 7.62 -8.73 2.01
C VAL A 31 7.20 -10.18 1.85
N ASP A 32 5.92 -10.40 1.57
CA ASP A 32 5.38 -11.71 1.22
C ASP A 32 4.99 -11.71 -0.26
N CYS A 33 5.73 -12.49 -1.04
CA CYS A 33 5.44 -12.70 -2.45
C CYS A 33 4.87 -14.09 -2.65
N PRO A 34 3.65 -14.24 -3.22
CA PRO A 34 3.05 -15.55 -3.47
C PRO A 34 3.83 -16.39 -4.50
N GLY A 35 4.71 -15.74 -5.28
CA GLY A 35 5.65 -16.43 -6.17
C GLY A 35 6.85 -17.07 -5.45
N GLY A 36 6.97 -16.92 -4.13
CA GLY A 36 8.12 -17.39 -3.35
C GLY A 36 9.38 -16.54 -3.51
N CYS A 37 9.29 -15.40 -4.20
CA CYS A 37 10.41 -14.47 -4.33
C CYS A 37 10.74 -13.86 -2.96
N ARG A 38 12.03 -13.64 -2.70
CA ARG A 38 12.52 -12.93 -1.51
C ARG A 38 13.18 -11.59 -1.90
N PRO A 39 12.42 -10.63 -2.46
CA PRO A 39 12.95 -9.32 -2.77
C PRO A 39 13.32 -8.59 -1.47
N SER A 40 14.27 -7.66 -1.56
CA SER A 40 14.70 -6.92 -0.39
C SER A 40 13.63 -5.89 -0.03
N ALA A 41 13.28 -5.77 1.26
CA ALA A 41 12.29 -4.78 1.70
C ALA A 41 12.67 -3.35 1.29
N ASP A 42 13.97 -3.04 1.26
CA ASP A 42 14.49 -1.73 0.85
C ASP A 42 14.15 -1.33 -0.60
N GLU A 43 13.95 -2.31 -1.49
CA GLU A 43 13.53 -2.03 -2.88
C GLU A 43 12.16 -1.33 -2.94
N PHE A 44 11.34 -1.50 -1.89
CA PHE A 44 10.02 -0.89 -1.77
C PHE A 44 10.07 0.49 -1.09
N THR A 45 11.16 0.86 -0.41
CA THR A 45 11.29 2.15 0.30
C THR A 45 11.04 3.34 -0.63
N ARG A 46 11.51 3.28 -1.88
CA ARG A 46 11.28 4.34 -2.90
C ARG A 46 9.88 4.35 -3.48
N ARG A 47 9.15 3.24 -3.33
CA ARG A 47 7.86 3.00 -3.98
C ARG A 47 6.68 3.25 -3.05
N ALA A 48 6.93 3.44 -1.76
CA ALA A 48 5.93 3.79 -0.76
C ALA A 48 5.05 4.93 -1.30
N PRO A 49 3.77 4.66 -1.63
CA PRO A 49 2.86 5.76 -1.90
C PRO A 49 2.74 6.53 -0.60
N SER A 50 3.03 7.84 -0.64
CA SER A 50 2.77 8.79 0.45
C SER A 50 1.31 8.67 0.89
N ALA A 51 1.02 7.74 1.80
CA ALA A 51 -0.18 7.55 2.64
C ALA A 51 -1.58 8.02 2.17
N ALA A 52 -1.77 8.29 0.90
CA ALA A 52 -2.90 9.01 0.35
C ALA A 52 -3.24 8.34 -0.98
N VAL A 53 -3.64 7.07 -0.90
CA VAL A 53 -4.74 6.68 -1.75
C VAL A 53 -5.95 7.38 -1.12
N PRO A 54 -6.53 8.43 -1.74
CA PRO A 54 -7.75 9.01 -1.21
C PRO A 54 -8.78 7.89 -1.13
N SER A 55 -9.31 7.67 0.07
CA SER A 55 -10.32 6.67 0.33
C SER A 55 -11.46 6.81 -0.71
N PRO A 56 -11.95 5.72 -1.31
CA PRO A 56 -13.06 5.77 -2.29
C PRO A 56 -14.38 6.32 -1.70
N THR A 57 -14.42 6.61 -0.40
CA THR A 57 -15.54 7.22 0.30
C THR A 57 -15.84 8.67 -0.09
N SER A 58 -14.89 9.44 -0.64
CA SER A 58 -15.17 10.81 -1.10
C SER A 58 -16.05 10.88 -2.36
N ARG A 59 -16.24 9.77 -3.08
CA ARG A 59 -17.10 9.73 -4.28
C ARG A 59 -18.60 9.70 -3.94
N TRP A 60 -18.99 9.22 -2.76
CA TRP A 60 -20.41 9.02 -2.43
C TRP A 60 -21.08 10.26 -1.81
N THR A 61 -20.32 11.19 -1.23
CA THR A 61 -20.88 12.40 -0.60
C THR A 61 -21.39 13.44 -1.60
N ALA A 62 -21.02 13.34 -2.88
CA ALA A 62 -21.52 14.22 -3.94
C ALA A 62 -22.91 13.80 -4.44
N ALA A 63 -23.24 12.51 -4.42
CA ALA A 63 -24.52 12.00 -4.92
C ALA A 63 -25.71 12.28 -3.98
N ALA A 64 -25.46 12.53 -2.69
CA ALA A 64 -26.52 12.76 -1.71
C ALA A 64 -27.12 14.18 -1.76
N ARG A 65 -26.51 15.13 -2.48
CA ARG A 65 -26.93 16.55 -2.48
C ARG A 65 -27.87 16.95 -3.60
N THR A 66 -28.22 16.05 -4.51
CA THR A 66 -29.03 16.37 -5.70
C THR A 66 -30.48 15.91 -5.62
N TRP A 67 -30.96 15.57 -4.41
CA TRP A 67 -32.34 15.15 -4.16
C TRP A 67 -33.00 16.12 -3.19
N THR A 68 -33.27 17.32 -3.69
CA THR A 68 -34.29 18.27 -3.19
C THR A 68 -34.98 18.84 -4.41
#